data_AF-A0A956J439-F1
#
_entry.id   AF-A0A956J439-F1
#
_cell.length_a   1.000
_cell.length_b   1.000
_cell.length_c   1.000
_cell.angle_alpha   90.00
_cell.angle_beta   90.00
_cell.angle_gamma   90.00
#
_symmetry.space_group_name_H-M   'P 1'
#
loop_
_entity.id
_entity.type
_entity.pdbx_description
1 polymer ?
#
loop_
_entity_poly.entity_id
_entity_poly.type
_entity_poly.pdbx_seq_one_letter_code
_entity_poly.pdbx_strand_id
1 'polypeptide(L)'
;MRRKYLKQEPDLRTALALLRLGQTRLALKQPRAALEALEECIEFHPQDASTYRARLECAKAYREIQEHEKAKVLLEENLLGSTLSPQSPEWRDSKFELGRLLHEHQEFDAAIRTLEEAILRYPGDRQTRLAKYMVAESYRQRADAPLEQYELAKTVNERERNLAEVMKYLNAAMGYYKSVQQEIAEQASWSSLDRAMIRNCYMFKGSVLYQQGVLELDEAERAHNEKRSEEENEEEKKHRQAAQQHLAAAVQAYSDLSAQFQDEPIILEALVQIAHCWRRLDDVAKARGQIARAVGLLEQLPRDTDFATTTNLSRNEWEAMLNEMQTW
;
A
#
# COMPACT_ATOMS: atom_id res chain seq x y z
N MET A 1 -48.53 16.17 31.19
CA MET A 1 -49.13 17.25 30.36
C MET A 1 -48.01 17.84 29.49
N ARG A 2 -47.71 17.38 28.27
CA ARG A 2 -48.47 17.55 27.01
C ARG A 2 -49.20 18.90 26.97
N ARG A 3 -48.53 19.98 26.49
CA ARG A 3 -49.12 21.16 25.79
C ARG A 3 -48.13 22.31 25.58
N LYS A 4 -47.18 22.08 24.67
CA LYS A 4 -46.90 23.00 23.56
C LYS A 4 -46.59 22.18 22.30
N TYR A 5 -47.51 21.25 22.03
CA TYR A 5 -47.82 20.81 20.69
C TYR A 5 -48.43 22.02 19.99
N LEU A 6 -47.72 22.63 19.03
CA LEU A 6 -48.29 23.24 17.83
C LEU A 6 -47.19 23.83 16.96
N LYS A 7 -47.05 23.23 15.76
CA LYS A 7 -46.52 23.80 14.52
C LYS A 7 -45.00 23.81 14.33
N GLN A 8 -44.45 22.60 14.24
CA GLN A 8 -43.71 22.14 13.05
C GLN A 8 -43.61 20.63 13.26
N GLU A 9 -44.55 19.86 12.70
CA GLU A 9 -44.23 18.46 12.44
C GLU A 9 -43.02 18.51 11.51
N PRO A 10 -41.82 18.04 11.91
CA PRO A 10 -40.89 17.68 10.86
C PRO A 10 -41.65 16.61 10.09
N ASP A 11 -41.82 16.78 8.78
CA ASP A 11 -42.06 15.63 7.92
C ASP A 11 -41.00 14.61 8.35
N LEU A 12 -41.36 13.61 9.16
CA LEU A 12 -40.45 12.62 9.69
C LEU A 12 -40.06 11.80 8.47
N ARG A 13 -39.03 12.28 7.78
CA ARG A 13 -38.44 11.63 6.63
C ARG A 13 -38.08 10.24 7.10
N THR A 14 -38.50 9.24 6.36
CA THR A 14 -38.14 7.86 6.70
C THR A 14 -36.63 7.71 6.71
N ALA A 15 -36.10 6.75 7.47
CA ALA A 15 -34.67 6.43 7.48
C ALA A 15 -34.12 6.26 6.05
N LEU A 16 -34.89 5.61 5.17
CA LEU A 16 -34.54 5.47 3.77
C LEU A 16 -34.48 6.82 3.03
N ALA A 17 -35.42 7.74 3.26
CA ALA A 17 -35.40 9.07 2.62
C ALA A 17 -34.19 9.90 3.07
N LEU A 18 -33.83 9.84 4.35
CA LEU A 18 -32.65 10.51 4.91
C LEU A 18 -31.35 9.91 4.34
N LEU A 19 -31.25 8.59 4.28
CA LEU A 19 -30.14 7.89 3.62
C LEU A 19 -29.99 8.32 2.16
N ARG A 20 -31.08 8.34 1.38
CA ARG A 20 -31.06 8.74 -0.03
C ARG A 20 -30.66 10.19 -0.22
N LEU A 21 -31.12 11.08 0.68
CA LEU A 21 -30.71 12.48 0.67
C LEU A 21 -29.20 12.63 0.93
N GLY A 22 -28.67 11.93 1.94
CA GLY A 22 -27.24 11.89 2.23
C GLY A 22 -26.42 11.39 1.04
N GLN A 23 -26.82 10.26 0.44
CA GLN A 23 -26.19 9.71 -0.76
C GLN A 23 -26.19 10.69 -1.93
N THR A 24 -27.30 11.41 -2.14
CA THR A 24 -27.41 12.42 -3.20
C THR A 24 -26.42 13.57 -2.96
N ARG A 25 -26.31 14.04 -1.72
CA ARG A 25 -25.37 15.10 -1.34
C ARG A 25 -23.90 14.65 -1.48
N LEU A 26 -23.57 13.40 -1.15
CA LEU A 26 -22.23 12.84 -1.42
C LEU A 26 -21.91 12.77 -2.91
N ALA A 27 -22.87 12.34 -3.73
CA ALA A 27 -22.71 12.34 -5.19
C ALA A 27 -22.48 13.75 -5.75
N LEU A 28 -23.05 14.78 -5.11
CA LEU A 28 -22.82 16.20 -5.41
C LEU A 28 -21.55 16.78 -4.78
N LYS A 29 -20.68 15.95 -4.17
CA LYS A 29 -19.44 16.37 -3.48
C LYS A 29 -19.68 17.38 -2.36
N GLN A 30 -20.78 17.22 -1.63
CA GLN A 30 -21.15 18.04 -0.47
C GLN A 30 -21.11 17.20 0.81
N PRO A 31 -19.92 16.79 1.31
CA PRO A 31 -19.82 15.86 2.43
C PRO A 31 -20.43 16.42 3.72
N ARG A 32 -20.23 17.72 4.02
CA ARG A 32 -20.81 18.34 5.21
C ARG A 32 -22.33 18.33 5.22
N ALA A 33 -22.95 18.66 4.09
CA ALA A 33 -24.40 18.60 3.99
C ALA A 33 -24.89 17.15 4.03
N ALA A 34 -24.15 16.20 3.45
CA ALA A 34 -24.53 14.79 3.53
C ALA A 34 -24.57 14.29 4.98
N LEU A 35 -23.59 14.69 5.79
CA LEU A 35 -23.50 14.33 7.21
C LEU A 35 -24.78 14.71 7.96
N GLU A 36 -25.31 15.91 7.79
CA GLU A 36 -26.57 16.33 8.46
C GLU A 36 -27.70 15.31 8.28
N ALA A 37 -27.93 14.86 7.05
CA ALA A 37 -29.01 13.92 6.73
C ALA A 37 -28.71 12.49 7.21
N LEU A 38 -27.44 12.07 7.15
CA LEU A 38 -27.03 10.74 7.56
C LEU A 38 -27.01 10.61 9.10
N GLU A 39 -26.58 11.64 9.81
CA GLU A 39 -26.62 11.70 11.27
C GLU A 39 -28.06 11.73 11.79
N GLU A 40 -28.94 12.50 11.16
CA GLU A 40 -30.38 12.48 11.46
C GLU A 40 -30.96 11.07 11.28
N CYS A 41 -30.56 10.35 10.22
CA CYS A 41 -30.96 8.95 10.02
C CYS A 41 -30.52 8.05 11.19
N ILE A 42 -29.27 8.21 11.64
CA ILE A 42 -28.68 7.37 12.69
C ILE A 42 -29.31 7.67 14.05
N GLU A 43 -29.52 8.95 14.38
CA GLU A 43 -30.05 9.40 15.66
C GLU A 43 -31.54 9.03 15.82
N PHE A 44 -32.37 9.31 14.81
CA PHE A 44 -33.81 9.17 14.93
C PHE A 44 -34.34 7.79 14.50
N HIS A 45 -33.53 6.98 13.81
CA HIS A 45 -33.93 5.63 13.36
C HIS A 45 -32.90 4.54 13.70
N PRO A 46 -32.43 4.40 14.96
CA PRO A 46 -31.28 3.54 15.31
C PRO A 46 -31.49 2.03 15.06
N GLN A 47 -32.73 1.57 14.97
CA GLN A 47 -33.09 0.16 14.73
C GLN A 47 -33.46 -0.14 13.26
N ASP A 48 -33.51 0.87 12.39
CA ASP A 48 -33.84 0.66 10.98
C ASP A 48 -32.64 0.11 10.20
N ALA A 49 -32.89 -0.80 9.26
CA ALA A 49 -31.83 -1.40 8.44
C ALA A 49 -31.06 -0.35 7.60
N SER A 50 -31.72 0.76 7.21
CA SER A 50 -31.11 1.87 6.48
C SER A 50 -29.99 2.54 7.30
N THR A 51 -30.05 2.47 8.63
CA THR A 51 -29.09 3.11 9.53
C THR A 51 -27.70 2.48 9.44
N TYR A 52 -27.60 1.17 9.20
CA TYR A 52 -26.30 0.52 8.98
C TYR A 52 -25.60 1.07 7.73
N ARG A 53 -26.36 1.26 6.65
CA ARG A 53 -25.86 1.88 5.42
C ARG A 53 -25.57 3.36 5.65
N ALA A 54 -26.40 4.07 6.42
CA ALA A 54 -26.16 5.48 6.76
C ALA A 54 -24.86 5.66 7.56
N ARG A 55 -24.57 4.80 8.54
CA ARG A 55 -23.29 4.79 9.28
C ARG A 55 -22.10 4.62 8.35
N LEU A 56 -22.17 3.67 7.42
CA LEU A 56 -21.10 3.44 6.44
C LEU A 56 -20.86 4.66 5.53
N GLU A 57 -21.93 5.25 4.98
CA GLU A 57 -21.80 6.45 4.13
C GLU A 57 -21.34 7.68 4.94
N CYS A 58 -21.78 7.78 6.19
CA CYS A 58 -21.37 8.82 7.14
C CYS A 58 -19.88 8.68 7.48
N ALA A 59 -19.39 7.46 7.71
CA ALA A 59 -17.98 7.19 7.95
C ALA A 59 -17.09 7.57 6.74
N LYS A 60 -17.52 7.22 5.52
CA LYS A 60 -16.82 7.63 4.28
C LYS A 60 -16.75 9.16 4.18
N ALA A 61 -17.86 9.85 4.45
CA ALA A 61 -17.92 11.30 4.43
C ALA A 61 -16.99 11.93 5.47
N TYR A 62 -16.95 11.36 6.68
CA TYR A 62 -16.05 11.79 7.74
C TYR A 62 -14.57 11.57 7.37
N ARG A 63 -14.23 10.46 6.71
CA ARG A 63 -12.88 10.24 6.18
C ARG A 63 -12.49 11.29 5.14
N GLU A 64 -13.39 11.65 4.23
CA GLU A 64 -13.14 12.70 3.22
C GLU A 64 -12.83 14.06 3.85
N ILE A 65 -13.47 14.39 4.99
CA ILE A 65 -13.21 15.66 5.72
C ILE A 65 -12.18 15.53 6.84
N GLN A 66 -11.44 14.42 6.87
CA GLN A 66 -10.35 14.15 7.82
C GLN A 66 -10.77 14.06 9.31
N GLU A 67 -12.00 13.64 9.57
CA GLU A 67 -12.56 13.43 10.92
C GLU A 67 -12.51 11.93 11.28
N HIS A 68 -11.30 11.43 11.48
CA HIS A 68 -10.99 10.00 11.47
C HIS A 68 -11.65 9.22 12.61
N GLU A 69 -11.60 9.75 13.82
CA GLU A 69 -12.18 9.08 14.99
C GLU A 69 -13.70 8.89 14.85
N LYS A 70 -14.41 9.88 14.31
CA LYS A 70 -15.85 9.76 14.06
C LYS A 70 -16.14 8.69 13.02
N ALA A 71 -15.34 8.64 11.94
CA ALA A 71 -15.47 7.58 10.94
C ALA A 71 -15.24 6.19 11.55
N LYS A 72 -14.20 6.05 12.38
CA LYS A 72 -13.84 4.79 13.05
C LYS A 72 -14.96 4.29 13.95
N VAL A 73 -15.49 5.13 14.83
CA VAL A 73 -16.59 4.79 15.74
C VAL A 73 -17.82 4.27 14.98
N LEU A 74 -18.23 4.96 13.91
CA LEU A 74 -19.39 4.55 13.11
C LEU A 74 -19.21 3.18 12.44
N LEU A 75 -18.00 2.87 11.98
CA LEU A 75 -17.66 1.59 11.37
C LEU A 75 -17.63 0.48 12.43
N GLU A 76 -17.04 0.75 13.60
CA GLU A 76 -17.00 -0.19 14.72
C GLU A 76 -18.41 -0.49 15.26
N GLU A 77 -19.30 0.48 15.32
CA GLU A 77 -20.71 0.27 15.68
C GLU A 77 -21.41 -0.74 14.76
N ASN A 78 -21.14 -0.68 13.44
CA ASN A 78 -21.66 -1.66 12.49
C ASN A 78 -21.10 -3.07 12.71
N LEU A 79 -19.87 -3.19 13.21
CA LEU A 79 -19.20 -4.48 13.39
C LEU A 79 -19.48 -5.13 14.74
N LEU A 80 -19.62 -4.33 15.80
CA LEU A 80 -19.77 -4.77 17.20
C LEU A 80 -21.23 -4.87 17.65
N GLY A 81 -22.15 -4.14 17.01
CA GLY A 81 -23.54 -3.96 17.45
C GLY A 81 -24.47 -5.17 17.38
N SER A 82 -23.93 -6.41 17.37
CA SER A 82 -24.57 -7.74 17.43
C SER A 82 -25.73 -8.04 16.47
N THR A 83 -26.13 -7.09 15.64
CA THR A 83 -27.30 -7.17 14.75
C THR A 83 -26.93 -7.49 13.31
N LEU A 84 -25.76 -7.04 12.84
CA LEU A 84 -25.26 -7.40 11.52
C LEU A 84 -24.46 -8.69 11.55
N SER A 85 -24.88 -9.64 10.72
CA SER A 85 -24.08 -10.82 10.41
C SER A 85 -22.93 -10.44 9.48
N PRO A 86 -21.76 -11.09 9.58
CA PRO A 86 -20.70 -10.99 8.59
C PRO A 86 -21.12 -11.41 7.17
N GLN A 87 -22.30 -11.98 6.95
CA GLN A 87 -22.79 -12.23 5.58
C GLN A 87 -23.43 -10.98 4.95
N SER A 88 -23.76 -9.95 5.75
CA SER A 88 -24.40 -8.73 5.25
C SER A 88 -23.43 -7.85 4.46
N PRO A 89 -23.88 -7.19 3.38
CA PRO A 89 -23.08 -6.21 2.65
C PRO A 89 -22.58 -5.06 3.53
N GLU A 90 -23.40 -4.59 4.47
CA GLU A 90 -23.07 -3.48 5.39
C GLU A 90 -21.93 -3.85 6.33
N TRP A 91 -21.93 -5.05 6.91
CA TRP A 91 -20.82 -5.51 7.76
C TRP A 91 -19.54 -5.64 6.93
N ARG A 92 -19.62 -6.30 5.76
CA ARG A 92 -18.49 -6.48 4.85
C ARG A 92 -17.88 -5.15 4.44
N ASP A 93 -18.70 -4.24 3.93
CA ASP A 93 -18.24 -2.95 3.43
C ASP A 93 -17.68 -2.09 4.58
N SER A 94 -18.27 -2.17 5.78
CA SER A 94 -17.72 -1.49 6.98
C SER A 94 -16.38 -2.07 7.41
N LYS A 95 -16.17 -3.38 7.29
CA LYS A 95 -14.90 -4.03 7.62
C LYS A 95 -13.78 -3.60 6.68
N PHE A 96 -14.04 -3.58 5.37
CA PHE A 96 -13.06 -3.07 4.38
C PHE A 96 -12.77 -1.59 4.58
N GLU A 97 -13.81 -0.79 4.83
CA GLU A 97 -13.66 0.65 5.03
C GLU A 97 -12.87 0.97 6.31
N LEU A 98 -13.10 0.24 7.40
CA LEU A 98 -12.33 0.36 8.64
C LEU A 98 -10.86 0.01 8.41
N GLY A 99 -10.60 -1.10 7.71
CA GLY A 99 -9.24 -1.49 7.38
C GLY A 99 -8.49 -0.46 6.54
N ARG A 100 -9.17 0.19 5.57
CA ARG A 100 -8.61 1.29 4.80
C ARG A 100 -8.34 2.52 5.67
N LEU A 101 -9.29 2.91 6.53
CA LEU A 101 -9.12 4.05 7.44
C LEU A 101 -7.89 3.85 8.34
N LEU A 102 -7.75 2.66 8.93
CA LEU A 102 -6.60 2.31 9.77
C LEU A 102 -5.28 2.38 8.99
N HIS A 103 -5.27 1.92 7.73
CA HIS A 103 -4.09 2.01 6.86
C HIS A 103 -3.70 3.46 6.56
N GLU A 104 -4.66 4.31 6.21
CA GLU A 104 -4.43 5.74 5.93
C GLU A 104 -3.89 6.49 7.16
N HIS A 105 -4.26 6.07 8.37
CA HIS A 105 -3.73 6.63 9.63
C HIS A 105 -2.49 5.92 10.16
N GLN A 106 -1.85 5.06 9.35
CA GLN A 106 -0.62 4.36 9.73
C GLN A 106 -0.78 3.44 10.95
N GLU A 107 -2.02 3.06 11.32
CA GLU A 107 -2.32 2.04 12.32
C GLU A 107 -2.11 0.63 11.71
N PHE A 108 -0.92 0.38 11.17
CA PHE A 108 -0.64 -0.74 10.27
C PHE A 108 -0.95 -2.12 10.89
N ASP A 109 -0.65 -2.34 12.17
CA ASP A 109 -0.98 -3.62 12.83
C ASP A 109 -2.50 -3.87 12.90
N ALA A 110 -3.28 -2.82 13.16
CA ALA A 110 -4.74 -2.91 13.18
C ALA A 110 -5.32 -3.05 11.77
N ALA A 111 -4.74 -2.34 10.79
CA ALA A 111 -5.09 -2.44 9.38
C ALA A 111 -4.87 -3.86 8.84
N ILE A 112 -3.69 -4.45 9.10
CA ILE A 112 -3.35 -5.83 8.71
C ILE A 112 -4.40 -6.79 9.27
N ARG A 113 -4.60 -6.82 10.60
CA ARG A 113 -5.58 -7.73 11.23
C ARG A 113 -6.99 -7.56 10.64
N THR A 114 -7.42 -6.32 10.44
CA THR A 114 -8.77 -6.00 9.97
C THR A 114 -8.98 -6.40 8.51
N LEU A 115 -8.03 -6.08 7.63
CA LEU A 115 -8.10 -6.36 6.21
C LEU A 115 -7.85 -7.84 5.91
N GLU A 116 -6.93 -8.51 6.60
CA GLU A 116 -6.71 -9.96 6.43
C GLU A 116 -7.95 -10.76 6.80
N GLU A 117 -8.65 -10.38 7.87
CA GLU A 117 -9.94 -11.00 8.20
C GLU A 117 -10.96 -10.80 7.07
N ALA A 118 -11.02 -9.58 6.49
CA ALA A 118 -11.92 -9.28 5.38
C ALA A 118 -11.56 -10.08 4.12
N ILE A 119 -10.26 -10.17 3.78
CA ILE A 119 -9.75 -10.92 2.62
C ILE A 119 -10.09 -12.41 2.76
N LEU A 120 -9.85 -12.99 3.95
CA LEU A 120 -10.15 -14.40 4.23
C LEU A 120 -11.66 -14.68 4.13
N ARG A 121 -12.48 -13.75 4.61
CA ARG A 121 -13.94 -13.92 4.64
C ARG A 121 -14.59 -13.69 3.29
N TYR A 122 -14.06 -12.79 2.46
CA TYR A 122 -14.65 -12.38 1.18
C TYR A 122 -13.66 -12.48 0.01
N PRO A 123 -13.10 -13.66 -0.29
CA PRO A 123 -12.03 -13.80 -1.28
C PRO A 123 -12.42 -13.31 -2.69
N GLY A 124 -13.70 -13.35 -3.06
CA GLY A 124 -14.21 -12.90 -4.36
C GLY A 124 -14.80 -11.48 -4.41
N ASP A 125 -14.74 -10.71 -3.32
CA ASP A 125 -15.25 -9.33 -3.34
C ASP A 125 -14.32 -8.39 -4.13
N ARG A 126 -14.92 -7.42 -4.84
CA ARG A 126 -14.16 -6.39 -5.59
C ARG A 126 -13.17 -5.59 -4.72
N GLN A 127 -13.43 -5.47 -3.41
CA GLN A 127 -12.56 -4.73 -2.49
C GLN A 127 -11.33 -5.54 -2.06
N THR A 128 -11.37 -6.87 -2.21
CA THR A 128 -10.33 -7.78 -1.72
C THR A 128 -8.99 -7.51 -2.34
N ARG A 129 -8.95 -7.20 -3.64
CA ARG A 129 -7.70 -6.87 -4.33
C ARG A 129 -7.03 -5.62 -3.76
N LEU A 130 -7.81 -4.56 -3.56
CA LEU A 130 -7.30 -3.34 -2.96
C LEU A 130 -6.88 -3.57 -1.50
N ALA A 131 -7.65 -4.36 -0.75
CA ALA A 131 -7.28 -4.74 0.60
C ALA A 131 -5.94 -5.50 0.64
N LYS A 132 -5.73 -6.47 -0.26
CA LYS A 132 -4.45 -7.20 -0.39
C LYS A 132 -3.29 -6.24 -0.64
N TYR A 133 -3.46 -5.27 -1.54
CA TYR A 133 -2.46 -4.23 -1.78
C TYR A 133 -2.17 -3.39 -0.52
N MET A 134 -3.20 -2.94 0.20
CA MET A 134 -3.03 -2.16 1.44
C MET A 134 -2.38 -2.97 2.57
N VAL A 135 -2.67 -4.27 2.66
CA VAL A 135 -1.99 -5.19 3.58
C VAL A 135 -0.52 -5.34 3.21
N ALA A 136 -0.20 -5.46 1.92
CA ALA A 136 1.19 -5.51 1.45
C ALA A 136 1.97 -4.25 1.84
N GLU A 137 1.40 -3.07 1.60
CA GLU A 137 1.99 -1.79 2.01
C GLU A 137 2.16 -1.71 3.53
N SER A 138 1.13 -2.12 4.29
CA SER A 138 1.18 -2.11 5.75
C SER A 138 2.31 -3.01 6.26
N TYR A 139 2.47 -4.22 5.71
CA TYR A 139 3.60 -5.08 6.05
C TYR A 139 4.95 -4.48 5.69
N ARG A 140 5.07 -3.84 4.53
CA ARG A 140 6.30 -3.15 4.13
C ARG A 140 6.68 -2.07 5.16
N GLN A 141 5.71 -1.27 5.61
CA GLN A 141 5.92 -0.25 6.64
C GLN A 141 6.24 -0.85 8.02
N ARG A 142 5.67 -2.01 8.37
CA ARG A 142 6.03 -2.72 9.61
C ARG A 142 7.47 -3.24 9.63
N ALA A 143 8.11 -3.38 8.47
CA ALA A 143 9.51 -3.78 8.38
C ALA A 143 10.49 -2.67 8.79
N ASP A 144 10.09 -1.40 8.80
CA ASP A 144 11.00 -0.26 9.05
C ASP A 144 11.56 -0.25 10.48
N ALA A 145 10.69 -0.42 11.49
CA ALA A 145 11.13 -0.46 12.89
C ALA A 145 12.11 -1.61 13.22
N PRO A 146 11.85 -2.88 12.85
CA PRO A 146 12.82 -3.95 13.07
C PRO A 146 14.06 -3.79 12.19
N LEU A 147 13.99 -3.12 11.03
CA LEU A 147 15.16 -2.82 10.21
C LEU A 147 16.09 -1.83 10.91
N GLU A 148 15.56 -0.75 11.47
CA GLU A 148 16.33 0.19 12.29
C GLU A 148 16.97 -0.52 13.49
N GLN A 149 16.22 -1.40 14.16
CA GLN A 149 16.74 -2.18 15.29
C GLN A 149 17.81 -3.21 14.87
N TYR A 150 17.74 -3.73 13.65
CA TYR A 150 18.78 -4.58 13.07
C TYR A 150 20.08 -3.81 12.86
N GLU A 151 20.01 -2.62 12.27
CA GLU A 151 21.17 -1.75 12.01
C GLU A 151 21.85 -1.27 13.32
N LEU A 152 21.05 -1.01 14.36
CA LEU A 152 21.53 -0.56 15.67
C LEU A 152 21.91 -1.68 16.63
N ALA A 153 21.73 -2.95 16.23
CA ALA A 153 21.94 -4.10 17.11
C ALA A 153 23.39 -4.18 17.61
N LYS A 154 23.55 -4.37 18.93
CA LYS A 154 24.89 -4.47 19.57
C LYS A 154 25.31 -5.91 19.82
N THR A 155 24.37 -6.84 19.69
CA THR A 155 24.58 -8.26 19.95
C THR A 155 24.06 -9.08 18.78
N VAL A 156 24.68 -10.25 18.56
CA VAL A 156 24.28 -11.20 17.52
C VAL A 156 22.82 -11.62 17.69
N ASN A 157 22.39 -11.91 18.92
CA ASN A 157 21.03 -12.36 19.21
C ASN A 157 19.96 -11.29 18.91
N GLU A 158 20.22 -10.02 19.25
CA GLU A 158 19.32 -8.91 18.88
C GLU A 158 19.24 -8.76 17.36
N ARG A 159 20.40 -8.80 16.68
CA ARG A 159 20.52 -8.70 15.23
C ARG A 159 19.71 -9.80 14.52
N GLU A 160 19.93 -11.06 14.88
CA GLU A 160 19.25 -12.22 14.28
C GLU A 160 17.73 -12.17 14.50
N ARG A 161 17.30 -11.79 15.71
CA ARG A 161 15.88 -11.61 16.02
C ARG A 161 15.24 -10.53 15.15
N ASN A 162 15.90 -9.37 15.02
CA ASN A 162 15.39 -8.25 14.24
C ASN A 162 15.38 -8.59 12.74
N LEU A 163 16.44 -9.23 12.24
CA LEU A 163 16.51 -9.71 10.86
C LEU A 163 15.36 -10.69 10.54
N ALA A 164 15.08 -11.64 11.44
CA ALA A 164 13.98 -12.58 11.27
C ALA A 164 12.62 -11.86 11.19
N GLU A 165 12.42 -10.81 12.00
CA GLU A 165 11.18 -10.02 11.99
C GLU A 165 11.07 -9.15 10.72
N VAL A 166 12.17 -8.53 10.25
CA VAL A 166 12.22 -7.85 8.95
C VAL A 166 11.84 -8.81 7.82
N MET A 167 12.50 -9.97 7.75
CA MET A 167 12.27 -10.95 6.69
C MET A 167 10.84 -11.48 6.71
N LYS A 168 10.25 -11.68 7.89
CA LYS A 168 8.84 -12.05 8.04
C LYS A 168 7.91 -11.01 7.40
N TYR A 169 8.10 -9.73 7.71
CA TYR A 169 7.26 -8.66 7.15
C TYR A 169 7.47 -8.47 5.64
N LEU A 170 8.73 -8.47 5.19
CA LEU A 170 9.05 -8.35 3.75
C LEU A 170 8.48 -9.52 2.93
N ASN A 171 8.57 -10.75 3.44
CA ASN A 171 8.00 -11.92 2.78
C ASN A 171 6.47 -11.90 2.75
N ALA A 172 5.82 -11.42 3.81
CA ALA A 172 4.37 -11.23 3.83
C ALA A 172 3.93 -10.19 2.78
N ALA A 173 4.60 -9.02 2.74
CA ALA A 173 4.35 -8.00 1.73
C ALA A 173 4.51 -8.54 0.30
N MET A 174 5.61 -9.26 0.04
CA MET A 174 5.91 -9.92 -1.23
C MET A 174 4.79 -10.87 -1.68
N GLY A 175 4.25 -11.67 -0.76
CA GLY A 175 3.16 -12.61 -1.05
C GLY A 175 1.89 -11.88 -1.54
N TYR A 176 1.51 -10.79 -0.86
CA TYR A 176 0.35 -10.00 -1.25
C TYR A 176 0.58 -9.22 -2.56
N TYR A 177 1.74 -8.62 -2.80
CA TYR A 177 2.03 -7.98 -4.09
C TYR A 177 1.93 -8.97 -5.25
N LYS A 178 2.50 -10.18 -5.11
CA LYS A 178 2.40 -11.24 -6.11
C LYS A 178 0.95 -11.63 -6.38
N SER A 179 0.14 -11.79 -5.32
CA SER A 179 -1.29 -12.10 -5.46
C SER A 179 -2.03 -10.99 -6.24
N VAL A 180 -1.77 -9.72 -5.92
CA VAL A 180 -2.43 -8.60 -6.61
C VAL A 180 -1.99 -8.53 -8.08
N GLN A 181 -0.70 -8.74 -8.38
CA GLN A 181 -0.19 -8.76 -9.75
C GLN A 181 -0.86 -9.87 -10.59
N GLN A 182 -0.94 -11.08 -10.05
CA GLN A 182 -1.58 -12.21 -10.74
C GLN A 182 -3.05 -11.92 -11.04
N GLU A 183 -3.79 -11.44 -10.04
CA GLU A 183 -5.21 -11.08 -10.21
C GLU A 183 -5.45 -9.97 -11.25
N ILE A 184 -4.56 -8.99 -11.36
CA ILE A 184 -4.66 -7.92 -12.37
C ILE A 184 -4.25 -8.45 -13.75
N ALA A 185 -3.19 -9.25 -13.83
CA ALA A 185 -2.68 -9.81 -15.09
C ALA A 185 -3.69 -10.75 -15.77
N GLU A 186 -4.57 -11.42 -15.01
CA GLU A 186 -5.64 -12.28 -15.54
C GLU A 186 -6.81 -11.49 -16.19
N GLN A 187 -6.86 -10.17 -16.02
CA GLN A 187 -7.93 -9.35 -16.58
C GLN A 187 -7.67 -8.98 -18.05
N ALA A 188 -8.75 -8.94 -18.84
CA ALA A 188 -8.68 -8.50 -20.23
C ALA A 188 -8.38 -7.00 -20.39
N SER A 189 -8.71 -6.18 -19.39
CA SER A 189 -8.49 -4.73 -19.40
C SER A 189 -8.34 -4.21 -17.97
N TRP A 190 -7.45 -3.24 -17.76
CA TRP A 190 -7.20 -2.65 -16.44
C TRP A 190 -7.95 -1.33 -16.26
N SER A 191 -8.56 -1.15 -15.10
CA SER A 191 -9.01 0.18 -14.68
C SER A 191 -7.82 1.10 -14.43
N SER A 192 -8.05 2.41 -14.30
CA SER A 192 -6.99 3.35 -13.91
C SER A 192 -6.38 3.00 -12.54
N LEU A 193 -7.22 2.53 -11.61
CA LEU A 193 -6.79 2.05 -10.30
C LEU A 193 -5.94 0.78 -10.43
N ASP A 194 -6.39 -0.23 -11.20
CA ASP A 194 -5.62 -1.47 -11.40
C ASP A 194 -4.26 -1.17 -12.06
N ARG A 195 -4.22 -0.26 -13.04
CA ARG A 195 -2.97 0.16 -13.70
C ARG A 195 -2.00 0.80 -12.69
N ALA A 196 -2.49 1.68 -11.81
CA ALA A 196 -1.67 2.27 -10.76
C ALA A 196 -1.20 1.22 -9.73
N MET A 197 -2.10 0.32 -9.31
CA MET A 197 -1.79 -0.73 -8.36
C MET A 197 -0.75 -1.72 -8.90
N ILE A 198 -0.91 -2.23 -10.13
CA ILE A 198 0.04 -3.20 -10.67
C ILE A 198 1.42 -2.58 -10.91
N ARG A 199 1.49 -1.31 -11.36
CA ARG A 199 2.74 -0.54 -11.44
C ARG A 199 3.44 -0.48 -10.09
N ASN A 200 2.71 -0.07 -9.05
CA ASN A 200 3.23 0.01 -7.69
C ASN A 200 3.67 -1.36 -7.18
N CYS A 201 2.90 -2.42 -7.42
CA CYS A 201 3.28 -3.78 -7.03
C CYS A 201 4.58 -4.23 -7.68
N TYR A 202 4.85 -3.89 -8.95
CA TYR A 202 6.13 -4.19 -9.58
C TYR A 202 7.29 -3.43 -8.90
N MET A 203 7.11 -2.13 -8.66
CA MET A 203 8.12 -1.32 -7.96
C MET A 203 8.41 -1.85 -6.56
N PHE A 204 7.38 -2.08 -5.75
CA PHE A 204 7.54 -2.52 -4.37
C PHE A 204 8.05 -3.95 -4.27
N LYS A 205 7.67 -4.84 -5.19
CA LYS A 205 8.30 -6.16 -5.31
C LYS A 205 9.81 -6.04 -5.57
N GLY A 206 10.21 -5.18 -6.50
CA GLY A 206 11.63 -4.92 -6.76
C GLY A 206 12.36 -4.36 -5.53
N SER A 207 11.73 -3.42 -4.83
CA SER A 207 12.28 -2.79 -3.62
C SER A 207 12.46 -3.79 -2.47
N VAL A 208 11.47 -4.64 -2.22
CA VAL A 208 11.55 -5.70 -1.22
C VAL A 208 12.68 -6.68 -1.54
N LEU A 209 12.80 -7.12 -2.81
CA LEU A 209 13.86 -8.03 -3.23
C LEU A 209 15.24 -7.38 -3.12
N TYR A 210 15.36 -6.10 -3.47
CA TYR A 210 16.59 -5.34 -3.29
C TYR A 210 16.98 -5.25 -1.80
N GLN A 211 16.02 -4.92 -0.92
CA GLN A 211 16.26 -4.85 0.52
C GLN A 211 16.73 -6.20 1.09
N GLN A 212 16.07 -7.30 0.69
CA GLN A 212 16.51 -8.66 1.06
C GLN A 212 17.94 -8.93 0.60
N GLY A 213 18.26 -8.57 -0.66
CA GLY A 213 19.62 -8.73 -1.18
C GLY A 213 20.67 -7.92 -0.43
N VAL A 214 20.34 -6.69 -0.03
CA VAL A 214 21.24 -5.84 0.77
C VAL A 214 21.47 -6.42 2.17
N LEU A 215 20.42 -6.92 2.83
CA LEU A 215 20.56 -7.57 4.14
C LEU A 215 21.43 -8.83 4.06
N GLU A 216 21.27 -9.63 3.02
CA GLU A 216 22.13 -10.81 2.80
C GLU A 216 23.59 -10.44 2.54
N LEU A 217 23.87 -9.32 1.84
CA LEU A 217 25.25 -8.83 1.69
C LEU A 217 25.86 -8.39 3.02
N ASP A 218 25.08 -7.71 3.86
CA ASP A 218 25.51 -7.25 5.18
C ASP A 218 25.82 -8.44 6.11
N GLU A 219 24.99 -9.48 6.07
CA GLU A 219 25.25 -10.74 6.78
C GLU A 219 26.50 -11.46 6.27
N ALA A 220 26.72 -11.48 4.95
CA ALA A 220 27.95 -12.03 4.38
C ALA A 220 29.20 -11.29 4.85
N GLU A 221 29.16 -9.96 4.90
CA GLU A 221 30.27 -9.12 5.38
C GLU A 221 30.55 -9.36 6.86
N ARG A 222 29.52 -9.50 7.69
CA ARG A 222 29.70 -9.84 9.11
C ARG A 222 30.31 -11.23 9.30
N ALA A 223 29.81 -12.24 8.60
CA ALA A 223 30.35 -13.60 8.67
C ALA A 223 31.83 -13.65 8.26
N HIS A 224 32.23 -12.84 7.27
CA HIS A 224 33.63 -12.69 6.87
C HIS A 224 34.47 -12.08 8.01
N ASN A 225 34.00 -10.96 8.58
CA ASN A 225 34.71 -10.21 9.62
C ASN A 225 34.89 -11.00 10.93
N GLU A 226 33.93 -11.85 11.30
CA GLU A 226 34.01 -12.69 12.50
C GLU A 226 35.14 -13.72 12.44
N LYS A 227 35.44 -14.25 11.25
CA LYS A 227 36.39 -15.37 11.09
C LYS A 227 37.87 -14.95 11.03
N ARG A 228 38.18 -13.66 10.78
CA ARG A 228 39.56 -13.13 10.63
C ARG A 228 40.44 -14.01 9.71
N SER A 229 39.86 -14.56 8.64
CA SER A 229 40.53 -15.43 7.67
C SER A 229 40.25 -14.95 6.26
N GLU A 230 41.21 -15.09 5.36
CA GLU A 230 41.06 -14.76 3.93
C GLU A 230 40.22 -15.80 3.17
N GLU A 231 40.02 -16.99 3.74
CA GLU A 231 39.20 -18.04 3.13
C GLU A 231 37.71 -17.84 3.38
N GLU A 232 36.94 -17.66 2.31
CA GLU A 232 35.48 -17.55 2.36
C GLU A 232 34.83 -18.72 3.12
N ASN A 233 34.06 -18.38 4.15
CA ASN A 233 33.32 -19.38 4.93
C ASN A 233 32.05 -19.86 4.20
N GLU A 234 31.54 -21.05 4.57
CA GLU A 234 30.32 -21.62 4.00
C GLU A 234 29.10 -20.71 4.24
N GLU A 235 29.05 -20.05 5.39
CA GLU A 235 27.99 -19.09 5.76
C GLU A 235 28.07 -17.80 4.93
N GLU A 236 29.25 -17.23 4.78
CA GLU A 236 29.52 -16.08 3.90
C GLU A 236 29.12 -16.39 2.45
N LYS A 237 29.50 -17.56 1.93
CA LYS A 237 29.12 -18.01 0.57
C LYS A 237 27.61 -18.14 0.42
N LYS A 238 26.93 -18.73 1.41
CA LYS A 238 25.48 -18.88 1.41
C LYS A 238 24.79 -17.51 1.34
N HIS A 239 25.20 -16.57 2.17
CA HIS A 239 24.66 -15.21 2.20
C HIS A 239 24.95 -14.46 0.88
N ARG A 240 26.17 -14.55 0.32
CA ARG A 240 26.47 -13.97 -1.00
C ARG A 240 25.62 -14.57 -2.12
N GLN A 241 25.41 -15.87 -2.11
CA GLN A 241 24.57 -16.55 -3.10
C GLN A 241 23.10 -16.10 -2.98
N ALA A 242 22.58 -16.01 -1.76
CA ALA A 242 21.22 -15.50 -1.50
C ALA A 242 21.09 -14.05 -1.98
N ALA A 243 22.06 -13.18 -1.64
CA ALA A 243 22.12 -11.80 -2.10
C ALA A 243 22.08 -11.72 -3.64
N GLN A 244 22.88 -12.53 -4.33
CA GLN A 244 22.91 -12.57 -5.79
C GLN A 244 21.54 -12.96 -6.37
N GLN A 245 20.87 -13.95 -5.78
CA GLN A 245 19.54 -14.37 -6.20
C GLN A 245 18.49 -13.28 -5.98
N HIS A 246 18.48 -12.64 -4.82
CA HIS A 246 17.55 -11.56 -4.48
C HIS A 246 17.75 -10.33 -5.37
N LEU A 247 19.00 -9.90 -5.59
CA LEU A 247 19.31 -8.75 -6.45
C LEU A 247 18.99 -9.04 -7.92
N ALA A 248 19.28 -10.25 -8.42
CA ALA A 248 18.89 -10.64 -9.77
C ALA A 248 17.35 -10.67 -9.94
N ALA A 249 16.63 -11.15 -8.93
CA ALA A 249 15.17 -11.12 -8.93
C ALA A 249 14.61 -9.69 -8.86
N ALA A 250 15.27 -8.78 -8.13
CA ALA A 250 14.92 -7.36 -8.11
C ALA A 250 15.08 -6.73 -9.49
N VAL A 251 16.21 -6.97 -10.17
CA VAL A 251 16.44 -6.53 -11.56
C VAL A 251 15.33 -7.03 -12.48
N GLN A 252 14.92 -8.29 -12.35
CA GLN A 252 13.83 -8.83 -13.15
C GLN A 252 12.50 -8.13 -12.87
N ALA A 253 12.15 -7.91 -11.59
CA ALA A 253 10.90 -7.25 -11.23
C ALA A 253 10.79 -5.81 -11.78
N TYR A 254 11.87 -5.05 -11.75
CA TYR A 254 11.93 -3.71 -12.35
C TYR A 254 11.93 -3.75 -13.89
N SER A 255 12.55 -4.77 -14.48
CA SER A 255 12.54 -4.98 -15.93
C SER A 255 11.13 -5.33 -16.44
N ASP A 256 10.38 -6.15 -15.68
CA ASP A 256 8.98 -6.49 -15.99
C ASP A 256 8.10 -5.23 -16.01
N LEU A 257 8.30 -4.30 -15.07
CA LEU A 257 7.63 -2.99 -15.09
C LEU A 257 7.93 -2.24 -16.38
N SER A 258 9.21 -2.14 -16.73
CA SER A 258 9.66 -1.41 -17.92
C SER A 258 9.06 -1.99 -19.21
N ALA A 259 8.88 -3.32 -19.27
CA ALA A 259 8.23 -3.99 -20.39
C ALA A 259 6.72 -3.69 -20.46
N GLN A 260 6.07 -3.53 -19.30
CA GLN A 260 4.62 -3.37 -19.18
C GLN A 260 4.13 -1.92 -19.34
N PHE A 261 4.95 -0.94 -18.93
CA PHE A 261 4.61 0.50 -18.87
C PHE A 261 5.48 1.34 -19.81
N GLN A 262 5.65 0.88 -21.05
CA GLN A 262 6.53 1.50 -22.05
C GLN A 262 6.25 3.00 -22.23
N ASP A 263 7.31 3.78 -22.45
CA ASP A 263 7.28 5.23 -22.66
C ASP A 263 6.68 6.07 -21.51
N GLU A 264 6.61 5.50 -20.29
CA GLU A 264 6.18 6.22 -19.09
C GLU A 264 7.37 6.70 -18.23
N PRO A 265 7.26 7.85 -17.56
CA PRO A 265 8.33 8.37 -16.71
C PRO A 265 8.76 7.43 -15.58
N ILE A 266 7.86 6.55 -15.08
CA ILE A 266 8.20 5.56 -14.04
C ILE A 266 9.36 4.63 -14.44
N ILE A 267 9.58 4.40 -15.74
CA ILE A 267 10.69 3.56 -16.21
C ILE A 267 12.03 4.15 -15.79
N LEU A 268 12.15 5.49 -15.70
CA LEU A 268 13.38 6.13 -15.22
C LEU A 268 13.74 5.66 -13.81
N GLU A 269 12.73 5.58 -12.93
CA GLU A 269 12.92 5.06 -11.58
C GLU A 269 13.30 3.58 -11.59
N ALA A 270 12.62 2.76 -12.39
CA ALA A 270 12.96 1.34 -12.53
C ALA A 270 14.41 1.15 -13.02
N LEU A 271 14.88 1.92 -14.01
CA LEU A 271 16.25 1.85 -14.52
C LEU A 271 17.28 2.27 -13.47
N VAL A 272 17.00 3.31 -12.68
CA VAL A 272 17.84 3.72 -11.55
C VAL A 272 17.92 2.60 -10.51
N GLN A 273 16.80 1.97 -10.17
CA GLN A 273 16.81 0.86 -9.21
C GLN A 273 17.55 -0.37 -9.74
N ILE A 274 17.45 -0.69 -11.04
CA ILE A 274 18.27 -1.74 -11.67
C ILE A 274 19.75 -1.37 -11.59
N ALA A 275 20.13 -0.10 -11.81
CA ALA A 275 21.52 0.35 -11.67
C ALA A 275 22.04 0.15 -10.24
N HIS A 276 21.23 0.46 -9.22
CA HIS A 276 21.57 0.19 -7.82
C HIS A 276 21.76 -1.31 -7.54
N CYS A 277 20.93 -2.18 -8.11
CA CYS A 277 21.10 -3.63 -7.99
C CYS A 277 22.45 -4.07 -8.57
N TRP A 278 22.82 -3.59 -9.77
CA TRP A 278 24.10 -3.93 -10.39
C TRP A 278 25.30 -3.39 -9.62
N ARG A 279 25.21 -2.22 -8.98
CA ARG A 279 26.26 -1.72 -8.09
C ARG A 279 26.44 -2.61 -6.87
N ARG A 280 25.36 -3.11 -6.28
CA ARG A 280 25.44 -4.09 -5.17
C ARG A 280 26.00 -5.43 -5.60
N LEU A 281 25.90 -5.77 -6.88
CA LEU A 281 26.52 -6.94 -7.52
C LEU A 281 27.95 -6.68 -8.03
N ASP A 282 28.53 -5.51 -7.75
CA ASP A 282 29.86 -5.07 -8.23
C ASP A 282 30.03 -5.06 -9.77
N ASP A 283 28.92 -4.98 -10.53
CA ASP A 283 28.92 -4.86 -11.98
C ASP A 283 28.69 -3.40 -12.41
N VAL A 284 29.73 -2.58 -12.24
CA VAL A 284 29.69 -1.14 -12.54
C VAL A 284 29.37 -0.88 -14.02
N ALA A 285 29.81 -1.75 -14.93
CA ALA A 285 29.55 -1.60 -16.36
C ALA A 285 28.05 -1.72 -16.66
N LYS A 286 27.36 -2.72 -16.10
CA LYS A 286 25.90 -2.84 -16.25
C LYS A 286 25.16 -1.72 -15.55
N ALA A 287 25.62 -1.26 -14.38
CA ALA A 287 25.03 -0.13 -13.68
C ALA A 287 25.04 1.15 -14.53
N ARG A 288 26.23 1.52 -15.05
CA ARG A 288 26.37 2.67 -15.97
C ARG A 288 25.53 2.52 -17.23
N GLY A 289 25.44 1.30 -17.77
CA GLY A 289 24.58 0.99 -18.90
C GLY A 289 23.11 1.32 -18.64
N GLN A 290 22.58 1.06 -17.44
CA GLN A 290 21.19 1.41 -17.12
C GLN A 290 20.99 2.92 -16.95
N ILE A 291 21.94 3.64 -16.37
CA ILE A 291 21.87 5.10 -16.26
C ILE A 291 21.90 5.74 -17.65
N ALA A 292 22.74 5.25 -18.56
CA ALA A 292 22.75 5.70 -19.94
C ALA A 292 21.42 5.43 -20.66
N ARG A 293 20.79 4.27 -20.41
CA ARG A 293 19.43 3.98 -20.92
C ARG A 293 18.39 4.94 -20.35
N ALA A 294 18.47 5.29 -19.06
CA ALA A 294 17.55 6.23 -18.44
C ALA A 294 17.67 7.63 -19.05
N VAL A 295 18.91 8.10 -19.30
CA VAL A 295 19.13 9.38 -20.00
C VAL A 295 18.57 9.34 -21.41
N GLY A 296 18.86 8.30 -22.18
CA GLY A 296 18.32 8.15 -23.54
C GLY A 296 16.79 8.12 -23.56
N LEU A 297 16.15 7.46 -22.58
CA LEU A 297 14.69 7.49 -22.44
C LEU A 297 14.19 8.91 -22.12
N LEU A 298 14.81 9.60 -21.17
CA LEU A 298 14.42 10.97 -20.79
C LEU A 298 14.47 11.93 -21.99
N GLU A 299 15.49 11.80 -22.84
CA GLU A 299 15.63 12.58 -24.09
C GLU A 299 14.53 12.26 -25.11
N GLN A 300 14.07 11.01 -25.18
CA GLN A 300 13.03 10.56 -26.11
C GLN A 300 11.61 10.92 -25.64
N LEU A 301 11.38 11.04 -24.33
CA LEU A 301 10.08 11.42 -23.78
C LEU A 301 9.65 12.82 -24.29
N PRO A 302 8.40 12.99 -24.74
CA PRO A 302 7.85 14.29 -25.17
C PRO A 302 8.06 15.43 -24.14
N ARG A 303 8.28 16.65 -24.61
CA ARG A 303 8.56 17.79 -23.71
C ARG A 303 7.42 18.09 -22.74
N ASP A 304 6.20 17.77 -23.13
CA ASP A 304 4.95 17.94 -22.37
C ASP A 304 4.53 16.70 -21.57
N THR A 305 5.37 15.66 -21.49
CA THR A 305 5.12 14.48 -20.65
C THR A 305 4.84 14.87 -19.20
N ASP A 306 3.78 14.32 -18.62
CA ASP A 306 3.41 14.51 -17.22
C ASP A 306 4.16 13.55 -16.30
N PHE A 307 5.22 14.05 -15.66
CA PHE A 307 6.03 13.28 -14.71
C PHE A 307 5.35 13.08 -13.37
N ALA A 308 4.46 13.98 -12.94
CA ALA A 308 3.87 13.99 -11.61
C ALA A 308 2.87 12.85 -11.39
N THR A 309 2.34 12.29 -12.48
CA THR A 309 1.41 11.15 -12.41
C THR A 309 2.07 9.82 -12.02
N THR A 310 3.37 9.69 -12.29
CA THR A 310 4.08 8.41 -12.12
C THR A 310 5.43 8.50 -11.43
N THR A 311 5.97 9.70 -11.18
CA THR A 311 7.25 9.91 -10.49
C THR A 311 7.18 11.11 -9.55
N ASN A 312 8.10 11.16 -8.58
CA ASN A 312 8.21 12.26 -7.62
C ASN A 312 9.09 13.43 -8.10
N LEU A 313 9.74 13.30 -9.26
CA LEU A 313 10.67 14.31 -9.80
C LEU A 313 10.13 14.88 -11.10
N SER A 314 10.35 16.18 -11.31
CA SER A 314 10.15 16.84 -12.60
C SER A 314 11.22 16.39 -13.62
N ARG A 315 11.00 16.69 -14.90
CA ARG A 315 11.98 16.44 -15.98
C ARG A 315 13.37 17.01 -15.65
N ASN A 316 13.43 18.24 -15.16
CA ASN A 316 14.71 18.91 -14.87
C ASN A 316 15.42 18.27 -13.68
N GLU A 317 14.66 17.83 -12.67
CA GLU A 317 15.21 17.11 -11.51
C GLU A 317 15.72 15.73 -11.92
N TRP A 318 15.00 15.02 -12.79
CA TRP A 318 15.48 13.77 -13.40
C TRP A 318 16.77 13.97 -14.19
N GLU A 319 16.84 15.02 -15.01
CA GLU A 319 18.04 15.35 -15.79
C GLU A 319 19.24 15.64 -14.87
N ALA A 320 19.04 16.47 -13.84
CA ALA A 320 20.07 16.78 -12.87
C ALA A 320 20.56 15.52 -12.13
N MET A 321 19.64 14.70 -11.63
CA MET A 321 19.97 13.47 -10.92
C MET A 321 20.70 12.47 -11.81
N LEU A 322 20.22 12.22 -13.03
CA LEU A 322 20.86 11.27 -13.94
C LEU A 322 22.25 11.73 -14.39
N ASN A 323 22.46 13.04 -14.58
CA ASN A 323 23.77 13.60 -14.89
C ASN A 323 24.77 13.40 -13.75
N GLU A 324 24.34 13.55 -12.50
CA GLU A 324 25.18 13.21 -11.33
C GLU A 324 25.49 11.72 -11.30
N MET A 325 24.51 10.86 -11.57
CA MET A 325 24.70 9.41 -11.57
C MET A 325 25.61 8.89 -12.69
N GLN A 326 25.81 9.65 -13.78
CA GLN A 326 26.74 9.28 -14.84
C GLN A 326 28.21 9.31 -14.39
N THR A 327 28.53 10.03 -13.31
CA THR A 327 29.90 10.10 -12.79
C THR A 327 30.25 8.94 -11.85
N TRP A 328 29.31 8.02 -11.61
CA TRP A 328 29.51 6.82 -10.79
C TRP A 328 30.60 5.89 -11.31
#